data_AF-A0A1Q6QZX1-F1
#
_entry.id   AF-A0A1Q6QZX1-F1
#
_cell.length_a   1.000
_cell.length_b   1.000
_cell.length_c   1.000
_cell.angle_alpha   90.00
_cell.angle_beta   90.00
_cell.angle_gamma   90.00
#
_symmetry.space_group_name_H-M   'P 1'
#
loop_
_entity.id
_entity.type
_entity.pdbx_description
1 polymer ?
#
loop_
_entity_poly.entity_id
_entity_poly.type
_entity_poly.pdbx_seq_one_letter_code
_entity_poly.pdbx_strand_id
1 'polypeptide(L)'
;MKKNLTKLVSILMVLVMMVGLSGCSNEKNAVLGSWKASMNLAEYLNQGIAQEDATAAEYLSVDSFYLTMVLTFKEDNTYTITLDENSVDAAVEQLKIDIRGGMEKYLVDMMAQMGVVMTIDEIMKASNTTMDKLMDEFFSDEMVEQMVDGASSEGKFKAKSGRIFLSDGLDYEVDPNVYGIYKVDGSTLIILDYVGEDQNFLGMYPLTFTKAG
;
A
#
# COMPACT_ATOMS: atom_id res chain seq x y z
N MET A 1 51.30 -10.63 18.34
CA MET A 1 49.89 -10.82 18.73
C MET A 1 49.05 -11.23 17.51
N LYS A 2 48.99 -12.53 17.14
CA LYS A 2 48.19 -13.01 15.98
C LYS A 2 47.55 -14.40 16.17
N LYS A 3 47.57 -14.98 17.38
CA LYS A 3 47.03 -16.34 17.64
C LYS A 3 45.64 -16.36 18.30
N ASN A 4 45.14 -15.22 18.78
CA ASN A 4 43.85 -15.12 19.49
C ASN A 4 42.72 -14.53 18.63
N LEU A 5 43.03 -13.92 17.48
CA LEU A 5 42.03 -13.30 16.61
C LEU A 5 41.25 -14.37 15.81
N THR A 6 41.92 -15.45 15.40
CA THR A 6 41.29 -16.53 14.62
C THR A 6 40.29 -17.35 15.45
N LYS A 7 40.51 -17.51 16.77
CA LYS A 7 39.59 -18.27 17.65
C LYS A 7 38.29 -17.51 17.93
N LEU A 8 38.32 -16.18 17.97
CA LEU A 8 37.15 -15.33 18.23
C LEU A 8 36.23 -15.24 16.99
N VAL A 9 36.81 -15.22 15.79
CA VAL A 9 36.07 -15.20 14.52
C VAL A 9 35.35 -16.54 14.26
N SER A 10 35.96 -17.67 14.59
CA SER A 10 35.33 -18.99 14.44
C SER A 10 34.16 -19.22 15.40
N ILE A 11 34.23 -18.70 16.63
CA ILE A 11 33.12 -18.78 17.60
C ILE A 11 31.96 -17.88 17.16
N LEU A 12 32.25 -16.71 16.56
CA LEU A 12 31.23 -15.81 16.01
C LEU A 12 30.47 -16.45 14.83
N MET A 13 31.17 -17.16 13.92
CA MET A 13 30.51 -17.88 12.82
C MET A 13 29.63 -19.05 13.29
N VAL A 14 30.06 -19.78 14.33
CA VAL A 14 29.27 -20.88 14.90
C VAL A 14 28.03 -20.36 15.63
N LEU A 15 28.11 -19.20 16.28
CA LEU A 15 26.93 -18.52 16.86
C LEU A 15 25.94 -18.04 15.80
N VAL A 16 26.41 -17.52 14.65
CA VAL A 16 25.53 -17.16 13.53
C VAL A 16 24.84 -18.38 12.92
N MET A 17 25.50 -19.55 12.89
CA MET A 17 24.88 -20.80 12.45
C MET A 17 23.93 -21.42 13.49
N MET A 18 24.17 -21.24 14.79
CA MET A 18 23.26 -21.73 15.85
C MET A 18 21.97 -20.91 15.97
N VAL A 19 21.97 -19.64 15.57
CA VAL A 19 20.72 -18.83 15.45
C VAL A 19 19.85 -19.32 14.29
N GLY A 20 20.41 -20.04 13.31
CA GLY A 20 19.69 -20.59 12.16
C GLY A 20 18.92 -21.89 12.40
N LEU A 21 19.01 -22.52 13.59
CA LEU A 21 18.52 -23.89 13.81
C LEU A 21 17.41 -24.05 14.87
N SER A 22 16.93 -22.96 15.47
CA SER A 22 15.84 -23.00 16.47
C SER A 22 14.49 -22.47 15.96
N GLY A 23 14.38 -22.11 14.68
CA GLY A 23 13.34 -21.17 14.20
C GLY A 23 12.12 -21.76 13.50
N CYS A 24 12.11 -23.03 13.08
CA CYS A 24 11.06 -23.51 12.15
C CYS A 24 9.62 -23.48 12.73
N SER A 25 9.43 -23.51 14.05
CA SER A 25 8.12 -23.29 14.69
C SER A 25 7.92 -21.86 15.20
N ASN A 26 9.01 -21.11 15.41
CA ASN A 26 8.97 -19.78 16.02
C ASN A 26 8.75 -18.67 14.99
N GLU A 27 9.14 -18.90 13.73
CA GLU A 27 9.02 -17.91 12.66
C GLU A 27 7.56 -17.62 12.27
N LYS A 28 6.72 -18.66 12.18
CA LYS A 28 5.27 -18.49 12.02
C LYS A 28 4.72 -17.65 13.17
N ASN A 29 5.00 -18.04 14.40
CA ASN A 29 4.48 -17.35 15.59
C ASN A 29 4.96 -15.89 15.68
N ALA A 30 6.15 -15.59 15.17
CA ALA A 30 6.68 -14.22 15.13
C ALA A 30 5.88 -13.29 14.20
N VAL A 31 5.29 -13.83 13.12
CA VAL A 31 4.50 -13.03 12.17
C VAL A 31 3.00 -13.03 12.47
N LEU A 32 2.51 -13.87 13.38
CA LEU A 32 1.07 -13.92 13.71
C LEU A 32 0.53 -12.59 14.25
N GLY A 33 -0.72 -12.31 13.88
CA GLY A 33 -1.47 -11.11 14.23
C GLY A 33 -1.57 -10.11 13.08
N SER A 34 -2.09 -8.94 13.41
CA SER A 34 -2.32 -7.85 12.46
C SER A 34 -1.19 -6.83 12.49
N TRP A 35 -0.86 -6.29 11.32
CA TRP A 35 0.27 -5.41 11.07
C TRP A 35 -0.19 -4.27 10.18
N LYS A 36 0.10 -3.03 10.56
CA LYS A 36 -0.30 -1.83 9.82
C LYS A 36 0.90 -1.16 9.17
N ALA A 37 0.76 -0.77 7.91
CA ALA A 37 1.72 0.09 7.21
C ALA A 37 0.98 1.28 6.59
N SER A 38 1.48 2.49 6.84
CA SER A 38 1.00 3.70 6.17
C SER A 38 1.89 3.96 4.96
N MET A 39 1.26 4.16 3.80
CA MET A 39 1.93 4.29 2.51
C MET A 39 1.48 5.58 1.83
N ASN A 40 2.44 6.40 1.39
CA ASN A 40 2.14 7.53 0.53
C ASN A 40 2.03 7.03 -0.92
N LEU A 41 0.84 7.13 -1.48
CA LEU A 41 0.49 6.69 -2.83
C LEU A 41 0.25 7.87 -3.78
N ALA A 42 0.62 9.10 -3.40
CA ALA A 42 0.45 10.28 -4.24
C ALA A 42 1.11 10.12 -5.62
N GLU A 43 2.31 9.53 -5.67
CA GLU A 43 2.99 9.29 -6.94
C GLU A 43 2.19 8.34 -7.84
N TYR A 44 1.68 7.23 -7.29
CA TYR A 44 0.85 6.28 -8.03
C TYR A 44 -0.45 6.93 -8.51
N LEU A 45 -1.10 7.73 -7.67
CA LEU A 45 -2.32 8.45 -8.02
C LEU A 45 -2.05 9.45 -9.15
N ASN A 46 -1.01 10.28 -9.03
CA ASN A 46 -0.64 11.27 -10.04
C ASN A 46 -0.25 10.60 -11.37
N GLN A 47 0.47 9.47 -11.32
CA GLN A 47 0.79 8.69 -12.51
C GLN A 47 -0.46 8.09 -13.16
N GLY A 48 -1.44 7.62 -12.38
CA GLY A 48 -2.72 7.15 -12.88
C GLY A 48 -3.48 8.25 -13.62
N ILE A 49 -3.62 9.42 -13.01
CA ILE A 49 -4.27 10.58 -13.63
C ILE A 49 -3.55 10.98 -14.92
N ALA A 50 -2.22 11.06 -14.92
CA ALA A 50 -1.45 11.44 -16.12
C ALA A 50 -1.54 10.42 -17.26
N GLN A 51 -1.71 9.13 -16.94
CA GLN A 51 -1.92 8.08 -17.95
C GLN A 51 -3.30 8.16 -18.59
N GLU A 52 -4.32 8.54 -17.81
CA GLU A 52 -5.69 8.70 -18.31
C GLU A 52 -5.87 10.03 -19.06
N ASP A 53 -5.43 11.14 -18.46
CA ASP A 53 -5.53 12.48 -19.01
C ASP A 53 -4.35 13.37 -18.55
N ALA A 54 -3.39 13.55 -19.46
CA ALA A 54 -2.23 14.40 -19.23
C ALA A 54 -2.59 15.87 -18.97
N THR A 55 -3.71 16.35 -19.52
CA THR A 55 -4.16 17.73 -19.30
C THR A 55 -4.72 17.85 -17.89
N ALA A 56 -5.56 16.92 -17.46
CA ALA A 56 -6.11 16.91 -16.10
C ALA A 56 -5.00 16.78 -15.04
N ALA A 57 -3.94 16.04 -15.32
CA ALA A 57 -2.79 15.89 -14.42
C ALA A 57 -2.08 17.22 -14.08
N GLU A 58 -2.11 18.22 -14.97
CA GLU A 58 -1.55 19.55 -14.69
C GLU A 58 -2.34 20.32 -13.61
N TYR A 59 -3.57 19.89 -13.32
CA TYR A 59 -4.49 20.54 -12.40
C TYR A 59 -4.75 19.71 -11.15
N LEU A 60 -4.80 18.37 -11.27
CA LEU A 60 -5.27 17.46 -10.23
C LEU A 60 -4.15 16.74 -9.46
N SER A 61 -2.91 17.18 -9.60
CA SER A 61 -1.78 16.57 -8.90
C SER A 61 -1.85 16.80 -7.39
N VAL A 62 -1.54 15.77 -6.61
CA VAL A 62 -1.46 15.85 -5.14
C VAL A 62 -0.05 15.61 -4.62
N ASP A 63 0.29 16.29 -3.53
CA ASP A 63 1.61 16.15 -2.88
C ASP A 63 1.70 14.90 -1.99
N SER A 64 0.56 14.49 -1.42
CA SER A 64 0.50 13.38 -0.48
C SER A 64 -0.87 12.72 -0.48
N PHE A 65 -0.89 11.39 -0.42
CA PHE A 65 -2.10 10.59 -0.34
C PHE A 65 -1.77 9.34 0.47
N TYR A 66 -2.17 9.31 1.75
CA TYR A 66 -1.77 8.26 2.67
C TYR A 66 -2.89 7.25 2.87
N LEU A 67 -2.61 5.98 2.58
CA LEU A 67 -3.48 4.86 2.94
C LEU A 67 -2.78 3.95 3.94
N THR A 68 -3.54 3.46 4.91
CA THR A 68 -3.06 2.49 5.89
C THR A 68 -3.53 1.10 5.48
N MET A 69 -2.59 0.24 5.13
CA MET A 69 -2.83 -1.17 4.87
C MET A 69 -2.76 -1.97 6.16
N VAL A 70 -3.63 -2.97 6.29
CA VAL A 70 -3.66 -3.93 7.39
C VAL A 70 -3.41 -5.33 6.84
N LEU A 71 -2.26 -5.90 7.20
CA LEU A 71 -1.87 -7.27 6.89
C LEU A 71 -2.06 -8.15 8.13
N THR A 72 -2.87 -9.19 8.03
CA THR A 72 -3.16 -10.09 9.15
C THR A 72 -2.76 -11.53 8.83
N PHE A 73 -1.92 -12.12 9.67
CA PHE A 73 -1.55 -13.53 9.61
C PHE A 73 -2.29 -14.33 10.68
N LYS A 74 -3.08 -15.32 10.25
CA LYS A 74 -3.95 -16.13 11.11
C LYS A 74 -3.31 -17.47 11.50
N GLU A 75 -3.81 -18.09 12.57
CA GLU A 75 -3.25 -19.35 13.06
C GLU A 75 -3.47 -20.53 12.11
N ASP A 76 -4.50 -20.49 11.28
CA ASP A 76 -4.86 -21.53 10.30
C ASP A 76 -3.98 -21.53 9.03
N ASN A 77 -2.92 -20.70 9.00
CA ASN A 77 -2.05 -20.46 7.84
C ASN A 77 -2.74 -19.67 6.72
N THR A 78 -3.76 -18.87 7.01
CA THR A 78 -4.32 -17.89 6.07
C THR A 78 -3.89 -16.46 6.40
N TYR A 79 -3.89 -15.59 5.40
CA TYR A 79 -3.63 -14.17 5.55
C TYR A 79 -4.76 -13.35 4.93
N THR A 80 -4.89 -12.10 5.40
CA THR A 80 -5.72 -11.09 4.76
C THR A 80 -4.95 -9.78 4.65
N ILE A 81 -5.18 -9.07 3.56
CA ILE A 81 -4.74 -7.70 3.31
C ILE A 81 -6.01 -6.89 3.12
N THR A 82 -6.15 -5.81 3.86
CA THR A 82 -7.25 -4.86 3.72
C THR A 82 -6.70 -3.44 3.87
N LEU A 83 -7.53 -2.45 3.55
CA LEU A 83 -7.28 -1.07 3.95
C LEU A 83 -7.96 -0.79 5.31
N ASP A 84 -7.38 0.12 6.08
CA ASP A 84 -8.01 0.65 7.29
C ASP A 84 -9.10 1.64 6.85
N GLU A 85 -10.37 1.33 7.14
CA GLU A 85 -11.52 2.13 6.72
C GLU A 85 -11.40 3.61 7.12
N ASN A 86 -10.99 3.89 8.37
CA ASN A 86 -10.81 5.28 8.83
C ASN A 86 -9.71 6.01 8.05
N SER A 87 -8.65 5.28 7.66
CA SER A 87 -7.60 5.82 6.82
C SER A 87 -8.10 6.13 5.40
N VAL A 88 -8.99 5.31 4.86
CA VAL A 88 -9.60 5.52 3.54
C VAL A 88 -10.50 6.75 3.57
N ASP A 89 -11.41 6.83 4.52
CA ASP A 89 -12.33 7.97 4.67
C ASP A 89 -11.56 9.28 4.81
N ALA A 90 -10.54 9.31 5.68
CA ALA A 90 -9.70 10.48 5.87
C ALA A 90 -8.92 10.85 4.59
N ALA A 91 -8.43 9.86 3.85
CA ALA A 91 -7.68 10.10 2.62
C ALA A 91 -8.58 10.64 1.50
N VAL A 92 -9.81 10.13 1.36
CA VAL A 92 -10.79 10.60 0.37
C VAL A 92 -11.21 12.04 0.67
N GLU A 93 -11.52 12.34 1.93
CA GLU A 93 -11.91 13.71 2.32
C GLU A 93 -10.76 14.70 2.13
N GLN A 94 -9.52 14.31 2.45
CA GLN A 94 -8.36 15.16 2.17
C GLN A 94 -8.14 15.34 0.67
N LEU A 95 -8.26 14.26 -0.11
CA LEU A 95 -8.11 14.30 -1.56
C LEU A 95 -9.14 15.24 -2.20
N LYS A 96 -10.40 15.22 -1.73
CA LYS A 96 -11.44 16.17 -2.16
C LYS A 96 -11.02 17.62 -1.95
N ILE A 97 -10.37 17.93 -0.83
CA ILE A 97 -9.89 19.28 -0.52
C ILE A 97 -8.73 19.66 -1.45
N ASP A 98 -7.77 18.75 -1.61
CA ASP A 98 -6.52 19.01 -2.32
C ASP A 98 -6.77 19.28 -3.81
N ILE A 99 -7.65 18.50 -4.45
CA ILE A 99 -7.89 18.64 -5.90
C ILE A 99 -8.96 19.68 -6.25
N ARG A 100 -9.74 20.17 -5.28
CA ARG A 100 -10.86 21.09 -5.54
C ARG A 100 -10.44 22.30 -6.36
N GLY A 101 -9.41 23.02 -5.89
CA GLY A 101 -8.93 24.22 -6.59
C GLY A 101 -8.42 23.92 -8.00
N GLY A 102 -7.78 22.76 -8.17
CA GLY A 102 -7.37 22.25 -9.47
C GLY A 102 -8.55 22.01 -10.40
N MET A 103 -9.58 21.32 -9.90
CA MET A 103 -10.78 20.98 -10.64
C MET A 103 -11.60 22.20 -11.04
N GLU A 104 -11.74 23.19 -10.15
CA GLU A 104 -12.38 24.46 -10.47
C GLU A 104 -11.70 25.15 -11.66
N LYS A 105 -10.36 25.21 -11.63
CA LYS A 105 -9.58 25.81 -12.71
C LYS A 105 -9.66 24.99 -14.00
N TYR A 106 -9.58 23.66 -13.90
CA TYR A 106 -9.69 22.75 -15.03
C TYR A 106 -11.02 22.95 -15.78
N LEU A 107 -12.14 23.03 -15.06
CA LEU A 107 -13.46 23.25 -15.67
C LEU A 107 -13.60 24.61 -16.34
N VAL A 108 -13.06 25.68 -15.72
CA VAL A 108 -13.06 27.02 -16.31
C VAL A 108 -12.22 27.07 -17.58
N ASP A 109 -11.01 26.50 -17.55
CA ASP A 109 -10.11 26.46 -18.70
C ASP A 109 -10.70 25.61 -19.83
N MET A 110 -11.36 24.49 -19.52
CA MET A 110 -12.07 23.66 -20.49
C MET A 110 -13.18 24.44 -21.20
N MET A 111 -14.00 25.20 -20.47
CA MET A 111 -15.04 26.04 -21.08
C MET A 111 -14.44 27.17 -21.93
N ALA A 112 -13.34 27.78 -21.48
CA ALA A 112 -12.63 28.80 -22.23
C ALA A 112 -12.06 28.25 -23.55
N GLN A 113 -11.54 27.02 -23.56
CA GLN A 113 -11.10 26.33 -24.78
C GLN A 113 -12.26 26.08 -25.76
N MET A 114 -13.48 25.88 -25.26
CA MET A 114 -14.70 25.79 -26.06
C MET A 114 -15.23 27.17 -26.54
N GLY A 115 -14.52 28.26 -26.25
CA GLY A 115 -14.91 29.62 -26.61
C GLY A 115 -15.94 30.25 -25.67
N VAL A 116 -16.21 29.63 -24.53
CA VAL A 116 -17.19 30.07 -23.54
C VAL A 116 -16.46 30.51 -22.28
N VAL A 117 -16.32 31.82 -22.09
CA VAL A 117 -15.68 32.39 -20.88
C VAL A 117 -16.75 32.55 -19.80
N MET A 118 -16.70 31.69 -18.79
CA MET A 118 -17.60 31.73 -17.63
C MET A 118 -16.81 31.46 -16.35
N THR A 119 -17.33 31.93 -15.22
CA THR A 119 -16.80 31.59 -13.89
C THR A 119 -17.27 30.20 -13.47
N ILE A 120 -16.61 29.64 -12.45
CA ILE A 120 -17.03 28.34 -11.89
C ILE A 120 -18.48 28.38 -11.38
N ASP A 121 -18.92 29.47 -10.75
CA ASP A 121 -20.30 29.64 -10.27
C ASP A 121 -21.32 29.60 -11.42
N GLU A 122 -20.98 30.21 -12.56
CA GLU A 122 -21.81 30.20 -13.75
C GLU A 122 -21.88 28.80 -14.38
N ILE A 123 -20.75 28.08 -14.42
CA ILE A 123 -20.69 26.67 -14.86
C ILE A 123 -21.58 25.81 -13.97
N MET A 124 -21.39 25.89 -12.64
CA MET A 124 -22.17 25.11 -11.67
C MET A 124 -23.67 25.39 -11.80
N LYS A 125 -24.06 26.67 -11.90
CA LYS A 125 -25.44 27.08 -12.11
C LYS A 125 -26.02 26.57 -13.43
N ALA A 126 -25.24 26.59 -14.52
CA ALA A 126 -25.67 26.07 -15.82
C ALA A 126 -25.87 24.54 -15.77
N SER A 127 -25.03 23.83 -15.02
CA SER A 127 -25.16 22.37 -14.79
C SER A 127 -26.18 21.99 -13.70
N ASN A 128 -26.81 22.97 -13.03
CA ASN A 128 -27.73 22.77 -11.91
C ASN A 128 -27.11 21.87 -10.80
N THR A 129 -25.83 22.07 -10.52
CA THR A 129 -25.07 21.35 -9.48
C THR A 129 -24.24 22.33 -8.65
N THR A 130 -23.50 21.81 -7.66
CA THR A 130 -22.49 22.54 -6.90
C THR A 130 -21.16 21.83 -7.00
N MET A 131 -20.06 22.54 -6.71
CA MET A 131 -18.74 21.91 -6.67
C MET A 131 -18.69 20.78 -5.65
N ASP A 132 -19.27 20.98 -4.46
CA ASP A 132 -19.34 19.93 -3.43
C ASP A 132 -20.03 18.66 -3.96
N LYS A 133 -21.18 18.83 -4.63
CA LYS A 133 -21.92 17.70 -5.18
C LYS A 133 -21.16 17.01 -6.31
N LEU A 134 -20.47 17.77 -7.16
CA LEU A 134 -19.60 17.21 -8.20
C LEU A 134 -18.47 16.38 -7.58
N MET A 135 -17.85 16.87 -6.52
CA MET A 135 -16.77 16.17 -5.81
C MET A 135 -17.27 14.88 -5.14
N ASP A 136 -18.46 14.91 -4.55
CA ASP A 136 -19.08 13.72 -3.95
C ASP A 136 -19.51 12.69 -5.01
N GLU A 137 -19.95 13.14 -6.19
CA GLU A 137 -20.23 12.24 -7.32
C GLU A 137 -18.94 11.64 -7.89
N PHE A 138 -17.86 12.43 -7.98
CA PHE A 138 -16.55 11.98 -8.44
C PHE A 138 -15.94 10.94 -7.48
N PHE A 139 -16.02 11.19 -6.18
CA PHE A 139 -15.58 10.27 -5.12
C PHE A 139 -16.78 9.57 -4.47
N SER A 140 -17.58 8.91 -5.29
CA SER A 140 -18.77 8.20 -4.80
C SER A 140 -18.39 7.03 -3.90
N ASP A 141 -19.28 6.66 -2.98
CA ASP A 141 -19.09 5.50 -2.10
C ASP A 141 -18.79 4.22 -2.90
N GLU A 142 -19.44 4.04 -4.06
CA GLU A 142 -19.18 2.91 -4.97
C GLU A 142 -17.74 2.89 -5.50
N MET A 143 -17.19 4.06 -5.88
CA MET A 143 -15.79 4.16 -6.32
C MET A 143 -14.84 3.81 -5.17
N VAL A 144 -15.14 4.29 -3.96
CA VAL A 144 -14.33 4.04 -2.77
C VAL A 144 -14.38 2.55 -2.42
N GLU A 145 -15.55 1.93 -2.44
CA GLU A 145 -15.73 0.48 -2.23
C GLU A 145 -14.92 -0.33 -3.25
N GLN A 146 -15.00 0.01 -4.54
CA GLN A 146 -14.22 -0.65 -5.58
C GLN A 146 -12.71 -0.52 -5.36
N MET A 147 -12.24 0.64 -4.87
CA MET A 147 -10.83 0.84 -4.51
C MET A 147 -10.44 -0.06 -3.32
N VAL A 148 -11.28 -0.14 -2.29
CA VAL A 148 -11.03 -0.98 -1.10
C VAL A 148 -11.02 -2.46 -1.47
N ASP A 149 -11.99 -2.91 -2.27
CA ASP A 149 -12.09 -4.30 -2.74
C ASP A 149 -10.91 -4.66 -3.63
N GLY A 150 -10.52 -3.78 -4.55
CA GLY A 150 -9.38 -3.98 -5.44
C GLY A 150 -8.03 -4.04 -4.70
N ALA A 151 -7.91 -3.37 -3.55
CA ALA A 151 -6.72 -3.41 -2.70
C ALA A 151 -6.72 -4.57 -1.70
N SER A 152 -7.88 -5.21 -1.49
CA SER A 152 -8.03 -6.29 -0.52
C SER A 152 -7.68 -7.64 -1.13
N SER A 153 -7.06 -8.51 -0.34
CA SER A 153 -6.65 -9.84 -0.79
C SER A 153 -6.63 -10.82 0.37
N GLU A 154 -6.88 -12.10 0.08
CA GLU A 154 -6.71 -13.17 1.04
C GLU A 154 -6.08 -14.40 0.41
N GLY A 155 -5.48 -15.24 1.24
CA GLY A 155 -4.89 -16.48 0.76
C GLY A 155 -4.23 -17.28 1.88
N LYS A 156 -3.42 -18.25 1.49
CA LYS A 156 -2.59 -19.04 2.41
C LYS A 156 -1.23 -18.38 2.56
N PHE A 157 -0.62 -18.51 3.74
CA PHE A 157 0.75 -18.07 3.96
C PHE A 157 1.62 -19.15 4.58
N LYS A 158 2.92 -18.97 4.40
CA LYS A 158 3.95 -19.74 5.10
C LYS A 158 5.09 -18.81 5.45
N ALA A 159 5.63 -18.92 6.66
CA ALA A 159 6.82 -18.19 7.09
C ALA A 159 7.91 -19.19 7.48
N LYS A 160 9.06 -19.15 6.79
CA LYS A 160 10.18 -20.06 7.06
C LYS A 160 11.49 -19.52 6.50
N SER A 161 12.57 -19.66 7.29
CA SER A 161 13.93 -19.26 6.92
C SER A 161 14.03 -17.78 6.50
N GLY A 162 13.33 -16.89 7.21
CA GLY A 162 13.31 -15.45 6.91
C GLY A 162 12.58 -15.09 5.61
N ARG A 163 11.72 -15.99 5.13
CA ARG A 163 10.92 -15.82 3.91
C ARG A 163 9.44 -15.97 4.22
N ILE A 164 8.64 -15.10 3.62
CA ILE A 164 7.19 -15.15 3.68
C ILE A 164 6.65 -15.49 2.30
N PHE A 165 5.86 -16.55 2.22
CA PHE A 165 5.23 -17.03 1.01
C PHE A 165 3.73 -16.74 1.14
N LEU A 166 3.14 -16.17 0.10
CA LEU A 166 1.72 -15.85 0.03
C LEU A 166 1.16 -16.50 -1.23
N SER A 167 0.01 -17.18 -1.13
CA SER A 167 -0.72 -17.65 -2.30
C SER A 167 -1.67 -16.57 -2.82
N ASP A 168 -1.99 -16.65 -4.10
CA ASP A 168 -2.97 -15.80 -4.78
C ASP A 168 -4.40 -16.35 -4.57
N GLY A 169 -4.91 -16.32 -3.35
CA GLY A 169 -6.21 -16.89 -3.00
C GLY A 169 -6.14 -18.16 -2.14
N LEU A 170 -7.27 -18.52 -1.53
CA LEU A 170 -7.40 -19.66 -0.62
C LEU A 170 -7.37 -21.02 -1.34
N ASP A 171 -7.77 -21.06 -2.60
CA ASP A 171 -7.81 -22.29 -3.40
C ASP A 171 -6.41 -22.73 -3.90
N TYR A 172 -5.44 -21.83 -3.83
CA TYR A 172 -4.08 -22.06 -4.33
C TYR A 172 -3.13 -22.46 -3.19
N GLU A 173 -2.09 -23.20 -3.56
CA GLU A 173 -0.98 -23.49 -2.65
C GLU A 173 0.09 -22.40 -2.76
N VAL A 174 0.90 -22.24 -1.71
CA VAL A 174 2.02 -21.30 -1.72
C VAL A 174 3.10 -21.75 -2.72
N ASP A 175 3.48 -20.88 -3.65
CA ASP A 175 4.59 -21.17 -4.57
C ASP A 175 5.92 -21.03 -3.84
N PRO A 176 6.77 -22.08 -3.77
CA PRO A 176 8.06 -22.01 -3.10
C PRO A 176 9.09 -21.10 -3.79
N ASN A 177 8.86 -20.67 -5.03
CA ASN A 177 9.72 -19.77 -5.78
C ASN A 177 9.34 -18.30 -5.63
N VAL A 178 8.16 -18.03 -5.07
CA VAL A 178 7.61 -16.68 -4.92
C VAL A 178 7.52 -16.32 -3.45
N TYR A 179 8.36 -15.37 -2.99
CA TYR A 179 8.46 -15.03 -1.58
C TYR A 179 8.98 -13.63 -1.29
N GLY A 180 8.49 -13.04 -0.20
CA GLY A 180 9.07 -11.85 0.42
C GLY A 180 10.20 -12.21 1.38
N ILE A 181 11.28 -11.43 1.38
CA ILE A 181 12.33 -11.50 2.40
C ILE A 181 11.87 -10.62 3.57
N TYR A 182 11.80 -11.18 4.78
CA TYR A 182 11.27 -10.44 5.93
C TYR A 182 12.16 -10.48 7.16
N LYS A 183 12.00 -9.47 8.01
CA LYS A 183 12.55 -9.41 9.37
C LYS A 183 11.45 -9.00 10.34
N VAL A 184 11.35 -9.67 11.48
CA VAL A 184 10.55 -9.22 12.63
C VAL A 184 11.48 -8.73 13.73
N ASP A 185 11.19 -7.55 14.27
CA ASP A 185 11.90 -6.92 15.38
C ASP A 185 10.87 -6.39 16.40
N GLY A 186 10.52 -7.23 17.38
CA GLY A 186 9.50 -6.93 18.37
C GLY A 186 8.13 -6.68 17.75
N SER A 187 7.67 -5.42 17.80
CA SER A 187 6.41 -4.96 17.22
C SER A 187 6.54 -4.45 15.79
N THR A 188 7.67 -4.71 15.12
CA THR A 188 7.93 -4.25 13.74
C THR A 188 8.12 -5.45 12.81
N LEU A 189 7.39 -5.47 11.71
CA LEU A 189 7.58 -6.42 10.60
C LEU A 189 8.08 -5.61 9.39
N ILE A 190 9.19 -6.02 8.81
CA ILE A 190 9.77 -5.37 7.63
C ILE A 190 9.81 -6.40 6.51
N ILE A 191 9.15 -6.10 5.39
CA ILE A 191 9.33 -6.82 4.12
C ILE A 191 10.39 -6.06 3.33
N LEU A 192 11.57 -6.67 3.22
CA LEU A 192 12.77 -6.04 2.69
C LEU A 192 12.82 -6.05 1.17
N ASP A 193 12.34 -7.13 0.57
CA ASP A 193 12.41 -7.40 -0.87
C ASP A 193 11.46 -8.54 -1.23
N TYR A 194 11.28 -8.79 -2.52
CA TYR A 194 10.44 -9.86 -3.05
C TYR A 194 11.07 -10.56 -4.24
N VAL A 195 10.93 -11.88 -4.27
CA VAL A 195 11.44 -12.75 -5.31
C VAL A 195 10.24 -13.40 -6.00
N GLY A 196 10.07 -13.18 -7.30
CA GLY A 196 8.97 -13.70 -8.12
C GLY A 196 8.86 -12.95 -9.46
N GLU A 197 8.18 -13.54 -10.45
CA GLU A 197 7.98 -12.92 -11.79
C GLU A 197 7.02 -11.72 -11.72
N ASP A 198 6.06 -11.76 -10.81
CA ASP A 198 5.19 -10.62 -10.49
C ASP A 198 5.72 -9.88 -9.27
N GLN A 199 6.55 -8.86 -9.49
CA GLN A 199 6.89 -7.90 -8.44
C GLN A 199 5.67 -7.05 -8.09
N ASN A 200 4.69 -7.60 -7.39
CA ASN A 200 3.59 -6.78 -6.89
C ASN A 200 3.09 -7.25 -5.53
N PHE A 201 3.87 -6.88 -4.52
CA PHE A 201 3.30 -6.48 -3.24
C PHE A 201 3.31 -4.93 -3.13
N LEU A 202 3.05 -4.23 -4.24
CA LEU A 202 3.13 -2.76 -4.46
C LEU A 202 4.47 -2.22 -5.00
N GLY A 203 5.53 -3.02 -5.14
CA GLY A 203 6.84 -2.54 -5.63
C GLY A 203 7.55 -1.53 -4.71
N MET A 204 6.95 -1.21 -3.55
CA MET A 204 7.41 -0.21 -2.59
C MET A 204 8.25 -0.86 -1.49
N TYR A 205 9.41 -1.43 -1.80
CA TYR A 205 10.29 -2.00 -0.79
C TYR A 205 11.34 -0.99 -0.28
N PRO A 206 11.69 -1.02 1.02
CA PRO A 206 11.15 -1.90 2.06
C PRO A 206 9.80 -1.41 2.59
N LEU A 207 8.89 -2.35 2.86
CA LEU A 207 7.63 -2.06 3.57
C LEU A 207 7.82 -2.31 5.06
N THR A 208 7.49 -1.30 5.86
CA THR A 208 7.58 -1.38 7.32
C THR A 208 6.20 -1.36 7.92
N PHE A 209 5.86 -2.44 8.62
CA PHE A 209 4.62 -2.59 9.35
C PHE A 209 4.85 -2.52 10.85
N THR A 210 3.89 -1.95 11.56
CA THR A 210 3.82 -1.94 13.02
C THR A 210 2.69 -2.85 13.47
N LYS A 211 2.89 -3.62 14.53
CA LYS A 211 1.86 -4.51 15.08
C LYS A 211 0.62 -3.71 15.49
N ALA A 212 -0.55 -4.11 15.00
CA ALA A 212 -1.81 -3.59 15.49
C ALA A 212 -2.05 -4.16 16.90
N GLY A 213 -2.40 -3.28 17.85
CA GLY A 213 -2.66 -3.64 19.25
C GLY A 213 -3.87 -4.55 19.44
#